data_AF-A0A0E3ZFA6-F1
#
_entry.id   AF-A0A0E3ZFA6-F1
#
_cell.length_a   1.000
_cell.length_b   1.000
_cell.length_c   1.000
_cell.angle_alpha   90.00
_cell.angle_beta   90.00
_cell.angle_gamma   90.00
#
_symmetry.space_group_name_H-M   'P 1'
#
loop_
_entity.id
_entity.type
_entity.pdbx_description
1 polymer ?
#
loop_
_entity_poly.entity_id
_entity_poly.type
_entity_poly.pdbx_seq_one_letter_code
_entity_poly.pdbx_strand_id
1 'polypeptide(L)'
;MKQIRILALTFLTLSYISLFLMLVFDNELQDISFPPIFILWGFGVINLITNAIYVDKAKFRIWVLLLLVTSGSTWVFPPLLFTYFGIPFLFVYLIVSIYVHFKKVFKQQFKS
;
A
#
# COMPACT_ATOMS: atom_id res chain seq x y z
N MET A 1 5.70 18.55 0.59
CA MET A 1 4.50 17.78 0.16
C MET A 1 4.72 16.91 -1.08
N LYS A 2 5.37 17.39 -2.16
CA LYS A 2 5.60 16.59 -3.37
C LYS A 2 6.49 15.36 -3.11
N GLN A 3 7.57 15.51 -2.33
CA GLN A 3 8.47 14.41 -1.98
C GLN A 3 7.77 13.26 -1.21
N ILE A 4 7.04 13.57 -0.13
CA ILE A 4 6.28 12.56 0.64
C ILE A 4 5.29 11.81 -0.24
N ARG A 5 4.62 12.54 -1.15
CA ARG A 5 3.67 11.95 -2.10
C ARG A 5 4.35 10.97 -3.05
N ILE A 6 5.46 11.38 -3.66
CA ILE A 6 6.23 10.53 -4.58
C ILE A 6 6.71 9.28 -3.85
N LEU A 7 7.28 9.45 -2.65
CA LEU A 7 7.76 8.34 -1.83
C LEU A 7 6.63 7.35 -1.48
N ALA A 8 5.46 7.84 -1.06
CA ALA A 8 4.29 7.01 -0.79
C ALA A 8 3.77 6.28 -2.04
N LEU A 9 3.78 6.92 -3.22
CA LEU A 9 3.45 6.28 -4.49
C LEU A 9 4.47 5.22 -4.88
N THR A 10 5.76 5.50 -4.72
CA THR A 10 6.84 4.56 -5.03
C THR A 10 6.69 3.29 -4.20
N PHE A 11 6.50 3.41 -2.88
CA PHE A 11 6.30 2.24 -2.03
C PHE A 11 4.98 1.52 -2.31
N LEU A 12 3.91 2.24 -2.67
CA LEU A 12 2.67 1.63 -3.12
C LEU A 12 2.90 0.77 -4.36
N THR A 13 3.50 1.34 -5.41
CA THR A 13 3.79 0.63 -6.66
C THR A 13 4.71 -0.56 -6.43
N LEU A 14 5.81 -0.38 -5.68
CA LEU A 14 6.74 -1.47 -5.37
C LEU A 14 6.06 -2.60 -4.62
N SER A 15 5.24 -2.32 -3.60
CA SER A 15 4.56 -3.35 -2.82
C SER A 15 3.62 -4.20 -3.68
N TYR A 16 2.85 -3.56 -4.57
CA TYR A 16 1.92 -4.28 -5.45
C TYR A 16 2.63 -5.04 -6.57
N ILE A 17 3.72 -4.50 -7.13
CA ILE A 17 4.56 -5.22 -8.09
C ILE A 17 5.19 -6.44 -7.42
N SER A 18 5.77 -6.28 -6.22
CA SER A 18 6.34 -7.39 -5.46
C SER A 18 5.29 -8.47 -5.15
N LEU A 19 4.06 -8.08 -4.82
CA LEU A 19 2.96 -9.01 -4.58
C LEU A 19 2.56 -9.77 -5.83
N PHE A 20 2.48 -9.08 -6.97
CA PHE A 20 2.23 -9.72 -8.24
C PHE A 20 3.34 -10.70 -8.61
N LEU A 21 4.61 -10.30 -8.48
CA LEU A 21 5.75 -11.18 -8.77
C LEU A 21 5.76 -12.41 -7.85
N MET A 22 5.47 -12.25 -6.56
CA MET A 22 5.39 -13.37 -5.62
C MET A 22 4.31 -14.38 -6.05
N LEU A 23 3.13 -13.90 -6.48
CA LEU A 23 2.04 -14.78 -6.92
C LEU A 23 2.34 -15.48 -8.25
N VAL A 24 3.04 -14.82 -9.18
CA VAL A 24 3.38 -15.38 -10.49
C VAL A 24 4.49 -16.41 -10.41
N PHE A 25 5.50 -16.16 -9.57
CA PHE A 25 6.69 -16.99 -9.44
C PHE A 25 6.67 -17.88 -8.19
N ASP A 26 5.49 -18.15 -7.61
CA ASP A 26 5.40 -18.84 -6.31
C ASP A 26 6.11 -20.20 -6.32
N ASN A 27 6.02 -20.95 -7.43
CA ASN A 27 6.66 -22.25 -7.57
C ASN A 27 8.19 -22.16 -7.60
N GLU A 28 8.75 -21.17 -8.29
CA GLU A 28 10.19 -20.94 -8.42
C GLU A 28 10.79 -20.36 -7.13
N LEU A 29 9.97 -19.70 -6.32
CA LEU A 29 10.37 -19.05 -5.08
C LEU A 29 10.36 -20.00 -3.86
N GLN A 30 9.76 -21.20 -3.97
CA GLN A 30 9.68 -22.18 -2.88
C GLN A 30 11.03 -22.76 -2.46
N ASP A 31 11.99 -22.86 -3.39
CA ASP A 31 13.31 -23.46 -3.14
C ASP A 31 14.38 -22.46 -2.65
N ILE A 32 14.00 -21.20 -2.42
CA ILE A 32 14.95 -20.15 -2.01
C ILE A 32 15.15 -20.18 -0.49
N SER A 33 16.41 -20.17 -0.05
CA SER A 33 16.80 -20.21 1.37
C SER A 33 16.26 -19.05 2.21
N PHE A 34 15.97 -17.91 1.57
CA PHE A 34 15.33 -16.75 2.20
C PHE A 34 13.92 -16.55 1.64
N PRO A 35 12.87 -16.71 2.46
CA PRO A 35 11.48 -16.57 2.00
C PRO A 35 11.19 -15.15 1.48
N PRO A 36 10.81 -14.97 0.20
CA PRO A 36 10.54 -13.66 -0.41
C PRO A 36 9.40 -12.88 0.28
N ILE A 37 8.54 -13.60 1.00
CA ILE A 37 7.47 -13.01 1.83
C ILE A 37 7.99 -11.98 2.84
N PHE A 38 9.22 -12.10 3.33
CA PHE A 38 9.80 -11.11 4.27
C PHE A 38 10.15 -9.78 3.58
N ILE A 39 10.66 -9.82 2.35
CA ILE A 39 10.92 -8.61 1.56
C ILE A 39 9.58 -7.94 1.23
N LEU A 40 8.59 -8.73 0.83
CA LEU A 40 7.24 -8.26 0.55
C LEU A 40 6.61 -7.60 1.78
N TRP A 41 6.75 -8.21 2.95
CA TRP A 41 6.30 -7.66 4.22
C TRP A 41 6.97 -6.33 4.53
N GLY A 42 8.29 -6.22 4.37
CA GLY A 42 9.03 -4.98 4.55
C GLY A 42 8.51 -3.85 3.66
N PHE A 43 8.32 -4.13 2.36
CA PHE A 43 7.73 -3.14 1.44
C PHE A 43 6.30 -2.76 1.84
N GLY A 44 5.48 -3.74 2.21
CA GLY A 44 4.11 -3.54 2.66
C GLY A 44 4.00 -2.63 3.88
N VAL A 45 4.83 -2.86 4.90
CA VAL A 45 4.86 -2.03 6.12
C VAL A 45 5.29 -0.60 5.79
N ILE A 46 6.36 -0.43 5.00
CA ILE A 46 6.84 0.91 4.61
C ILE A 46 5.78 1.64 3.77
N ASN A 47 5.11 0.93 2.85
CA ASN A 47 4.00 1.45 2.07
C ASN A 47 2.85 1.96 2.95
N LEU A 48 2.43 1.17 3.94
CA LEU A 48 1.40 1.57 4.89
C LEU A 48 1.78 2.86 5.64
N ILE A 49 2.98 2.87 6.24
CA ILE A 49 3.45 4.00 7.05
C ILE A 49 3.54 5.27 6.19
N THR A 50 4.14 5.17 5.01
CA THR A 50 4.34 6.31 4.11
C THR A 50 3.03 6.87 3.57
N ASN A 51 2.06 6.01 3.22
CA ASN A 51 0.74 6.46 2.80
C ASN A 51 -0.08 7.05 3.96
N ALA A 52 0.01 6.50 5.17
CA ALA A 52 -0.64 7.08 6.35
C ALA A 52 -0.09 8.47 6.67
N ILE A 53 1.25 8.63 6.69
CA ILE A 53 1.91 9.94 6.87
C ILE A 53 1.47 10.91 5.77
N TYR A 54 1.37 10.45 4.52
CA TYR A 54 0.93 11.30 3.42
C TYR A 54 -0.50 11.79 3.61
N VAL A 55 -1.44 10.91 3.98
CA VAL A 55 -2.85 11.25 4.24
C VAL A 55 -2.97 12.27 5.37
N ASP A 56 -2.27 12.05 6.47
CA ASP A 56 -2.25 12.94 7.64
C ASP A 56 -1.71 14.33 7.27
N LYS A 57 -0.49 14.40 6.70
CA LYS A 57 0.11 15.67 6.25
C LYS A 57 -0.71 16.36 5.17
N ALA A 58 -1.49 15.61 4.40
CA ALA A 58 -2.37 16.14 3.38
C ALA A 58 -3.72 16.65 3.90
N LYS A 59 -3.99 16.52 5.20
CA LYS A 59 -5.23 16.97 5.88
C LYS A 59 -6.49 16.38 5.24
N PHE A 60 -6.45 15.10 4.88
CA PHE A 60 -7.65 14.37 4.48
C PHE A 60 -8.57 14.15 5.70
N ARG A 61 -9.83 13.78 5.44
CA ARG A 61 -10.78 13.45 6.52
C ARG A 61 -10.28 12.23 7.30
N ILE A 62 -10.45 12.23 8.62
CA ILE A 62 -9.99 11.15 9.51
C ILE A 62 -10.47 9.76 9.09
N TRP A 63 -11.69 9.66 8.56
CA TRP A 63 -12.25 8.40 8.04
C TRP A 63 -11.40 7.78 6.92
N VAL A 64 -10.74 8.60 6.09
CA VAL A 64 -9.84 8.11 5.03
C VAL A 64 -8.57 7.50 5.64
N LEU A 65 -8.03 8.12 6.68
CA LEU A 65 -6.88 7.59 7.41
C LEU A 65 -7.24 6.27 8.11
N LEU A 66 -8.38 6.22 8.80
CA LEU A 66 -8.85 5.00 9.47
C LEU A 66 -9.01 3.87 8.46
N LEU A 67 -9.70 4.12 7.35
CA LEU A 67 -9.95 3.12 6.32
C LEU A 67 -8.64 2.65 5.67
N LEU A 68 -7.68 3.55 5.44
CA LEU A 68 -6.34 3.19 4.93
C LEU A 68 -5.55 2.34 5.94
N VAL A 69 -5.57 2.68 7.22
CA VAL A 69 -4.84 1.93 8.26
C VAL A 69 -5.46 0.56 8.51
N THR A 70 -6.80 0.48 8.60
CA THR A 70 -7.48 -0.81 8.82
C THR A 70 -7.34 -1.74 7.63
N SER A 71 -7.49 -1.23 6.40
CA SER A 71 -7.31 -2.04 5.19
C SER A 71 -5.85 -2.41 4.95
N GLY A 72 -4.91 -1.53 5.31
CA GLY A 72 -3.47 -1.76 5.16
C GLY A 72 -2.86 -2.65 6.24
N SER A 73 -3.58 -2.98 7.31
CA SER A 73 -3.13 -3.93 8.33
C SER A 73 -2.82 -5.31 7.77
N THR A 74 -3.39 -5.68 6.61
CA THR A 74 -3.05 -6.90 5.87
C THR A 74 -1.59 -6.96 5.45
N TRP A 75 -0.95 -5.81 5.20
CA TRP A 75 0.48 -5.74 4.92
C TRP A 75 1.34 -5.98 6.16
N VAL A 76 0.83 -5.63 7.34
CA VAL A 76 1.56 -5.76 8.62
C VAL A 76 1.48 -7.19 9.14
N PHE A 77 0.39 -7.91 8.84
CA PHE A 77 0.18 -9.28 9.27
C PHE A 77 0.00 -10.20 8.06
N PRO A 78 1.09 -10.74 7.46
CA PRO A 78 1.05 -11.59 6.27
C PRO A 78 0.05 -12.75 6.33
N PRO A 79 -0.19 -13.42 7.49
CA PRO A 79 -1.22 -14.45 7.55
C PRO A 79 -2.62 -13.97 7.11
N LEU A 80 -2.95 -12.68 7.27
CA LEU A 80 -4.22 -12.13 6.79
C LEU A 80 -4.36 -12.21 5.28
N LEU A 81 -3.26 -12.17 4.51
CA LEU A 81 -3.27 -12.26 3.04
C LEU A 81 -3.89 -13.57 2.54
N PHE A 82 -3.74 -14.64 3.32
CA PHE A 82 -4.25 -15.98 2.99
C PHE A 82 -5.66 -16.25 3.56
N THR A 83 -6.31 -15.25 4.15
CA THR A 83 -7.68 -15.35 4.67
C THR A 83 -8.70 -14.82 3.66
N TYR A 84 -9.97 -15.16 3.85
CA TYR A 84 -11.09 -14.60 3.07
C TYR A 84 -11.11 -13.06 3.04
N PHE A 85 -10.61 -12.42 4.10
CA PHE A 85 -10.59 -10.95 4.22
C PHE A 85 -9.35 -10.29 3.60
N GLY A 86 -8.27 -11.04 3.34
CA GLY A 86 -6.98 -10.51 2.89
C GLY A 86 -7.06 -9.78 1.55
N ILE A 87 -7.45 -10.51 0.51
CA ILE A 87 -7.55 -9.97 -0.86
C ILE A 87 -8.54 -8.81 -0.93
N PRO A 88 -9.79 -8.89 -0.39
CA PRO A 88 -10.70 -7.75 -0.36
C PRO A 88 -10.11 -6.50 0.32
N PHE A 89 -9.43 -6.67 1.46
CA PHE A 89 -8.82 -5.54 2.18
C PHE A 89 -7.66 -4.92 1.40
N LEU A 90 -6.86 -5.72 0.67
CA LEU A 90 -5.85 -5.20 -0.25
C LEU A 90 -6.49 -4.34 -1.35
N PHE A 91 -7.57 -4.81 -1.98
CA PHE A 91 -8.26 -4.00 -2.99
C PHE A 91 -8.80 -2.69 -2.42
N VAL A 92 -9.40 -2.71 -1.23
CA VAL A 92 -9.85 -1.50 -0.54
C VAL A 92 -8.67 -0.56 -0.29
N TYR A 93 -7.55 -1.07 0.23
CA TYR A 93 -6.34 -0.30 0.47
C TYR A 93 -5.80 0.34 -0.81
N LEU A 94 -5.76 -0.41 -1.92
CA LEU A 94 -5.29 0.06 -3.23
C LEU A 94 -6.16 1.21 -3.73
N ILE A 95 -7.48 1.01 -3.79
CA ILE A 95 -8.45 1.99 -4.31
C ILE A 95 -8.34 3.29 -3.51
N VAL A 96 -8.25 3.19 -2.19
CA VAL A 96 -8.20 4.35 -1.29
C VAL A 96 -6.88 5.08 -1.44
N SER A 97 -5.76 4.35 -1.50
CA SER A 97 -4.44 4.95 -1.72
C SER A 97 -4.40 5.71 -3.05
N ILE A 98 -4.87 5.09 -4.14
CA ILE A 98 -5.00 5.74 -5.45
C ILE A 98 -5.88 6.99 -5.36
N TYR A 99 -7.06 6.90 -4.76
CA TYR A 99 -7.99 8.02 -4.60
C TYR A 99 -7.33 9.23 -3.92
N VAL A 100 -6.60 9.00 -2.82
CA VAL A 100 -5.90 10.07 -2.08
C VAL A 100 -4.87 10.75 -2.97
N HIS A 101 -4.09 9.97 -3.74
CA HIS A 101 -3.07 10.52 -4.64
C HIS A 101 -3.65 11.31 -5.81
N PHE A 102 -4.79 10.88 -6.39
CA PHE A 102 -5.45 11.59 -7.49
C PHE A 102 -6.18 12.85 -7.03
N LYS A 103 -6.94 12.80 -5.93
CA LYS A 103 -7.73 13.95 -5.46
C LYS A 103 -6.87 15.19 -5.22
N LYS A 104 -5.62 15.02 -4.79
CA LYS A 104 -4.71 16.13 -4.53
C LYS A 104 -4.10 16.73 -5.80
N VAL A 105 -3.94 15.95 -6.88
CA VAL A 105 -3.55 16.46 -8.21
C VAL A 105 -4.60 17.45 -8.69
N PHE A 106 -5.86 17.01 -8.71
CA PHE A 106 -6.97 17.81 -9.17
C PHE A 106 -7.11 19.11 -8.37
N LYS A 107 -6.99 19.05 -7.03
CA LYS A 107 -7.06 20.25 -6.20
C LYS A 107 -5.92 21.26 -6.42
N GLN A 108 -4.76 20.82 -6.94
CA GLN A 108 -3.64 21.70 -7.28
C GLN A 108 -3.78 22.31 -8.67
N GLN A 109 -4.35 21.61 -9.65
CA GLN A 109 -4.56 22.15 -11.00
C GLN A 109 -5.69 23.20 -11.06
N PHE A 110 -6.76 23.05 -10.27
CA PHE A 110 -7.89 24.00 -10.27
C PHE A 110 -7.72 25.20 -9.31
N LYS A 111 -6.53 25.37 -8.73
CA LYS A 111 -6.17 26.54 -7.89
C LYS A 111 -5.06 27.39 -8.51
N SER A 112 -4.59 27.00 -9.68
CA SER A 112 -3.70 27.76 -10.56
C SER A 112 -4.53 28.54 -11.55
#